data_AF-A0A9Q5FN19-F1
#
_entry.id   AF-A0A9Q5FN19-F1
#
_cell.length_a   1.000
_cell.length_b   1.000
_cell.length_c   1.000
_cell.angle_alpha   90.00
_cell.angle_beta   90.00
_cell.angle_gamma   90.00
#
_symmetry.space_group_name_H-M   'P 1'
#
loop_
_entity.id
_entity.type
_entity.pdbx_description
1 polymer ?
#
loop_
_entity_poly.entity_id
_entity_poly.type
_entity_poly.pdbx_seq_one_letter_code
_entity_poly.pdbx_strand_id
1 'polypeptide(L)'
;MKPPVLEQMPLFAEPVRVSIAQHVLHTPAPVRSGPKRIDWFRVITEVLRGGHSIQSAADAIDVARTTLIGWKQGAEPRYSEGERLVLLWCQISGENRDKLPMVAAGDWWAYHSKA
;
A
#
# COMPACT_ATOMS: atom_id res chain seq x y z
N MET A 1 55.16 23.24 -45.85
CA MET A 1 54.37 22.63 -44.77
C MET A 1 53.34 23.62 -44.27
N LYS A 2 52.06 23.34 -44.51
CA LYS A 2 50.88 24.03 -43.98
C LYS A 2 49.76 22.98 -43.95
N PRO A 3 49.12 22.69 -42.82
CA PRO A 3 48.06 21.66 -42.80
C PRO A 3 46.84 22.16 -43.57
N PRO A 4 46.09 21.30 -44.26
CA PRO A 4 44.81 21.66 -44.84
C PRO A 4 43.76 21.82 -43.73
N VAL A 5 42.95 22.86 -43.92
CA VAL A 5 41.87 23.35 -43.06
C VAL A 5 40.82 22.26 -42.81
N LEU A 6 40.42 22.12 -41.54
CA LEU A 6 39.24 21.35 -41.15
C LEU A 6 38.01 21.95 -41.83
N GLU A 7 37.35 21.15 -42.66
CA GLU A 7 36.00 21.45 -43.16
C GLU A 7 35.04 21.54 -41.96
N GLN A 8 34.47 22.72 -41.78
CA GLN A 8 33.41 22.98 -40.83
C GLN A 8 32.09 22.47 -41.41
N MET A 9 31.52 21.43 -40.79
CA MET A 9 30.15 20.99 -41.05
C MET A 9 29.14 22.07 -40.64
N PRO A 10 28.14 22.42 -41.46
CA PRO A 10 27.06 23.27 -41.02
C PRO A 10 26.14 22.50 -40.07
N LEU A 11 25.92 23.14 -38.92
CA LEU A 11 24.80 23.00 -38.00
C LEU A 11 23.45 22.88 -38.74
N PHE A 12 22.50 22.28 -38.03
CA PHE A 12 21.06 22.20 -38.27
C PHE A 12 20.51 20.87 -38.79
N ALA A 13 20.25 19.98 -37.82
CA ALA A 13 19.01 19.23 -37.78
C ALA A 13 18.67 18.97 -36.30
N GLU A 14 17.85 19.84 -35.72
CA GLU A 14 17.24 19.62 -34.40
C GLU A 14 16.39 18.35 -34.45
N PRO A 15 16.63 17.32 -33.62
CA PRO A 15 15.70 16.23 -33.51
C PRO A 15 14.46 16.70 -32.75
N VAL A 16 13.32 16.68 -33.45
CA VAL A 16 11.96 16.84 -32.93
C VAL A 16 11.84 16.11 -31.60
N ARG A 17 11.63 16.86 -30.51
CA ARG A 17 11.33 16.26 -29.20
C ARG A 17 9.93 15.68 -29.25
N VAL A 18 9.84 14.36 -29.41
CA VAL A 18 8.61 13.61 -29.20
C VAL A 18 8.30 13.65 -27.69
N SER A 19 7.32 14.48 -27.30
CA SER A 19 6.74 14.43 -25.97
C SER A 19 6.00 13.11 -25.79
N ILE A 20 6.61 12.18 -25.05
CA ILE A 20 5.96 10.94 -24.66
C ILE A 20 5.02 11.29 -23.51
N ALA A 21 3.77 11.61 -23.84
CA ALA A 21 2.70 11.75 -22.87
C ALA A 21 2.58 10.43 -22.09
N GLN A 22 2.76 10.52 -20.78
CA GLN A 22 2.53 9.44 -19.83
C GLN A 22 1.10 8.93 -19.96
N HIS A 23 0.92 7.77 -20.57
CA HIS A 23 -0.22 6.91 -20.28
C HIS A 23 0.31 5.72 -19.48
N VAL A 24 0.40 5.91 -18.16
CA VAL A 24 0.43 4.80 -17.22
C VAL A 24 -0.93 4.14 -17.33
N LEU A 25 -1.04 3.16 -18.22
CA LEU A 25 -2.13 2.19 -18.18
C LEU A 25 -2.00 1.50 -16.83
N HIS A 26 -2.82 1.92 -15.85
CA HIS A 26 -3.04 1.14 -14.66
C HIS A 26 -3.84 -0.10 -15.07
N THR A 27 -3.16 -1.06 -15.67
CA THR A 27 -3.66 -2.42 -15.77
C THR A 27 -3.79 -2.90 -14.33
N PRO A 28 -5.00 -3.20 -13.81
CA PRO A 28 -5.07 -3.85 -12.51
C PRO A 28 -4.23 -5.12 -12.62
N ALA A 29 -3.24 -5.25 -11.74
CA ALA A 29 -2.37 -6.41 -11.73
C ALA A 29 -3.24 -7.68 -11.79
N PRO A 30 -2.88 -8.69 -12.59
CA PRO A 30 -3.66 -9.93 -12.67
C PRO A 30 -3.86 -10.43 -11.25
N VAL A 31 -5.13 -10.64 -10.86
CA VAL A 31 -5.52 -11.05 -9.51
C VAL A 31 -4.70 -12.29 -9.15
N ARG A 32 -3.63 -12.10 -8.39
CA ARG A 32 -2.72 -13.19 -8.08
C ARG A 32 -3.50 -14.13 -7.19
N SER A 33 -3.88 -15.29 -7.73
CA SER A 33 -4.60 -16.34 -7.02
C SER A 33 -3.62 -17.02 -6.05
N GLY A 34 -3.23 -16.27 -5.02
CA GLY A 34 -2.39 -16.72 -3.92
C GLY A 34 -3.23 -16.89 -2.65
N PRO A 35 -2.65 -17.46 -1.59
CA PRO A 35 -3.30 -17.53 -0.29
C PRO A 35 -3.73 -16.13 0.15
N LYS A 36 -5.00 -16.01 0.57
CA LYS A 36 -5.55 -14.78 1.13
C LYS A 36 -5.11 -14.63 2.58
N ARG A 37 -4.72 -13.42 2.97
CA ARG A 37 -4.41 -13.05 4.35
C ARG A 37 -5.34 -11.92 4.79
N ILE A 38 -5.53 -11.78 6.09
CA ILE A 38 -6.30 -10.67 6.65
C ILE A 38 -5.59 -9.36 6.31
N ASP A 39 -6.31 -8.40 5.75
CA ASP A 39 -5.85 -7.03 5.51
C ASP A 39 -5.94 -6.23 6.82
N TRP A 40 -4.93 -6.35 7.67
CA TRP A 40 -4.90 -5.69 8.97
C TRP A 40 -5.00 -4.16 8.88
N PHE A 41 -4.46 -3.56 7.82
CA PHE A 41 -4.59 -2.13 7.60
C PHE A 41 -6.05 -1.72 7.39
N ARG A 42 -6.79 -2.45 6.54
CA ARG A 42 -8.22 -2.19 6.32
C ARG A 42 -9.04 -2.46 7.57
N VAL A 43 -8.78 -3.57 8.26
CA VAL A 43 -9.45 -3.89 9.55
C VAL A 43 -9.31 -2.73 10.52
N ILE A 44 -8.08 -2.25 10.74
CA ILE A 44 -7.82 -1.12 11.65
C ILE A 44 -8.51 0.15 11.13
N THR A 45 -8.44 0.43 9.82
CA THR A 45 -9.05 1.62 9.24
C THR A 45 -10.58 1.63 9.41
N GLU A 46 -11.23 0.48 9.25
CA GLU A 46 -12.67 0.35 9.47
C GLU A 46 -13.06 0.50 10.94
N VAL A 47 -12.28 -0.08 11.86
CA VAL A 47 -12.45 0.14 13.31
C VAL A 47 -12.38 1.63 13.64
N LEU A 48 -11.39 2.36 13.10
CA LEU A 48 -11.24 3.80 13.35
C LEU A 48 -12.38 4.61 12.71
N ARG A 49 -12.85 4.22 11.52
CA ARG A 49 -14.00 4.85 10.86
C ARG A 49 -15.31 4.61 11.61
N GLY A 50 -15.40 3.55 12.40
CA GLY A 50 -16.51 3.26 13.31
C GLY A 50 -16.59 4.19 14.53
N GLY A 51 -15.75 5.23 14.61
CA GLY A 51 -15.78 6.23 15.69
C GLY A 51 -14.74 6.01 16.78
N HIS A 52 -13.91 4.96 16.67
CA HIS A 52 -12.81 4.76 17.59
C HIS A 52 -11.61 5.64 17.21
N SER A 53 -11.05 6.33 18.20
CA SER A 53 -9.69 6.86 18.09
C SER A 53 -8.67 5.71 18.11
N ILE A 54 -7.44 5.96 17.62
CA ILE A 54 -6.34 4.98 17.74
C ILE A 54 -6.10 4.59 19.19
N GLN A 55 -6.18 5.53 20.13
CA GLN A 55 -5.96 5.23 21.55
C GLN A 55 -7.07 4.31 22.08
N SER A 56 -8.33 4.68 21.89
CA SER A 56 -9.47 3.88 22.36
C SER A 56 -9.53 2.49 21.71
N ALA A 57 -9.11 2.34 20.45
CA ALA A 57 -9.04 1.03 19.80
C ALA A 57 -7.91 0.16 20.39
N ALA A 58 -6.76 0.76 20.70
CA ALA A 58 -5.63 0.06 21.33
C ALA A 58 -5.99 -0.39 22.76
N ASP A 59 -6.67 0.47 23.52
CA ASP A 59 -7.16 0.16 24.87
C ASP A 59 -8.18 -0.99 24.84
N ALA A 60 -9.09 -0.99 23.86
CA ALA A 60 -10.13 -2.02 23.72
C ALA A 60 -9.57 -3.43 23.42
N ILE A 61 -8.37 -3.52 22.84
CA ILE A 61 -7.71 -4.80 22.51
C ILE A 61 -6.49 -5.09 23.41
N ASP A 62 -6.30 -4.27 24.44
CA ASP A 62 -5.23 -4.40 25.44
C ASP A 62 -3.82 -4.37 24.83
N VAL A 63 -3.53 -3.36 24.01
CA VAL A 63 -2.18 -3.11 23.46
C VAL A 63 -1.78 -1.65 23.56
N ALA A 64 -0.47 -1.39 23.47
CA ALA A 64 0.02 -0.02 23.40
C ALA A 64 -0.41 0.69 22.10
N ARG A 65 -0.70 1.99 22.20
CA ARG A 65 -1.04 2.85 21.05
C ARG A 65 -0.02 2.74 19.91
N THR A 66 1.26 2.71 20.25
CA THR A 66 2.37 2.61 19.28
C THR A 66 2.36 1.28 18.53
N THR A 67 1.95 0.19 19.19
CA THR A 67 1.77 -1.13 18.58
C THR A 67 0.71 -1.08 17.49
N LEU A 68 -0.47 -0.51 17.80
CA LEU A 68 -1.56 -0.39 16.81
C LEU A 68 -1.17 0.51 15.63
N ILE A 69 -0.37 1.56 15.85
CA ILE A 69 0.20 2.39 14.78
C ILE A 69 1.14 1.57 13.89
N GLY A 70 2.01 0.75 14.49
CA GLY A 70 2.90 -0.14 13.74
C GLY A 70 2.11 -1.11 12.86
N TRP A 71 1.03 -1.70 13.37
CA TRP A 71 0.18 -2.59 12.56
C TRP A 71 -0.53 -1.85 11.43
N LYS A 72 -1.01 -0.64 11.69
CA LYS A 72 -1.55 0.24 10.64
C LYS A 72 -0.50 0.61 9.58
N GLN A 73 0.79 0.55 9.91
CA GLN A 73 1.88 0.77 8.96
C GLN A 73 2.32 -0.50 8.23
N GLY A 74 1.71 -1.66 8.51
CA GLY A 74 1.93 -2.91 7.78
C GLY A 74 2.58 -4.03 8.60
N ALA A 75 2.84 -3.80 9.89
CA ALA A 75 3.21 -4.89 10.78
C ALA A 75 2.01 -5.81 11.05
N GLU A 76 2.27 -7.10 11.24
CA GLU A 76 1.24 -8.09 11.54
C GLU A 76 1.12 -8.31 13.06
N PRO A 77 -0.11 -8.27 13.64
CA PRO A 77 -0.32 -8.64 15.04
C PRO A 77 -0.02 -10.11 15.30
N ARG A 78 0.36 -10.45 16.53
CA ARG A 78 0.43 -11.86 16.93
C ARG A 78 -0.98 -12.44 17.05
N TYR A 79 -1.08 -13.77 17.03
CA TYR A 79 -2.36 -14.49 17.03
C TYR A 79 -3.36 -13.94 18.07
N SER A 80 -2.99 -13.88 19.35
CA SER A 80 -3.90 -13.46 20.42
C SER A 80 -4.36 -12.01 20.30
N GLU A 81 -3.47 -11.11 19.89
CA GLU A 81 -3.78 -9.69 19.75
C GLU A 81 -4.60 -9.42 18.49
N GLY A 82 -4.27 -10.11 17.39
CA GLY A 82 -5.02 -10.08 16.14
C GLY A 82 -6.44 -10.60 16.33
N GLU A 83 -6.62 -11.63 17.15
CA GLU A 83 -7.95 -12.16 17.47
C GLU A 83 -8.82 -11.11 18.19
N ARG A 84 -8.27 -10.38 19.16
CA ARG A 84 -8.99 -9.29 19.85
C ARG A 84 -9.37 -8.17 18.89
N LEU A 85 -8.48 -7.83 17.96
CA LEU A 85 -8.75 -6.85 16.93
C LEU A 85 -9.85 -7.29 15.97
N VAL A 86 -9.88 -8.57 15.58
CA VAL A 86 -10.97 -9.11 14.77
C VAL A 86 -12.30 -9.05 15.53
N LEU A 87 -12.31 -9.43 16.80
CA LEU A 87 -13.53 -9.38 17.63
C LEU A 87 -14.06 -7.95 17.74
N LEU A 88 -13.17 -6.97 17.98
CA LEU A 88 -13.54 -5.56 18.01
C LEU A 88 -14.12 -5.11 16.65
N TRP A 89 -13.50 -5.52 15.55
CA TRP A 89 -14.02 -5.21 14.21
C TRP A 89 -15.41 -5.82 13.97
N CYS A 90 -15.64 -7.08 14.33
CA CYS A 90 -16.97 -7.71 14.22
C CYS A 90 -18.01 -6.96 15.06
N GLN A 91 -17.65 -6.53 16.27
CA GLN A 91 -18.53 -5.75 17.14
C GLN A 91 -18.91 -4.38 16.54
N ILE A 92 -17.94 -3.67 15.94
CA ILE A 92 -18.15 -2.34 15.37
C ILE A 92 -18.89 -2.40 14.04
N SER A 93 -18.53 -3.34 13.18
CA SER A 93 -19.12 -3.48 11.84
C SER A 93 -20.48 -4.18 11.86
N GLY A 94 -20.76 -4.99 12.88
CA GLY A 94 -21.91 -5.91 12.90
C GLY A 94 -21.76 -7.11 11.97
N GLU A 95 -20.59 -7.26 11.35
CA GLU A 95 -20.28 -8.32 10.40
C GLU A 95 -19.64 -9.53 11.09
N ASN A 96 -19.69 -10.68 10.41
CA ASN A 96 -19.00 -11.89 10.84
C ASN A 96 -17.53 -11.88 10.38
N ARG A 97 -16.68 -12.64 11.07
CA ARG A 97 -15.28 -12.90 10.70
C ARG A 97 -15.10 -13.31 9.23
N ASP A 98 -16.06 -14.02 8.65
CA ASP A 98 -15.99 -14.45 7.24
C ASP A 98 -15.98 -13.28 6.24
N LYS A 99 -16.37 -12.08 6.70
CA LYS A 99 -16.38 -10.83 5.93
C LYS A 99 -15.17 -9.95 6.19
N LEU A 100 -14.19 -10.43 6.96
CA LEU A 100 -12.98 -9.68 7.21
C LEU A 100 -12.35 -9.20 5.89
N PRO A 101 -11.83 -7.96 5.85
CA PRO A 101 -10.98 -7.50 4.78
C PRO A 101 -9.85 -8.51 4.53
N MET A 102 -9.76 -9.02 3.29
CA MET A 102 -8.74 -9.97 2.86
C MET A 102 -7.93 -9.38 1.71
N VAL A 103 -6.64 -9.65 1.69
CA VAL A 103 -5.72 -9.26 0.61
C VAL A 103 -4.95 -10.48 0.13
N ALA A 104 -4.65 -10.55 -1.16
CA ALA A 104 -3.77 -11.59 -1.67
C ALA A 104 -2.38 -11.41 -1.07
N ALA A 105 -1.72 -12.49 -0.65
CA ALA A 105 -0.38 -12.39 -0.05
C ALA A 105 0.64 -11.66 -0.94
N GLY A 106 0.47 -11.75 -2.26
CA GLY A 106 1.31 -11.05 -3.25
C GLY A 106 1.04 -9.56 -3.41
N ASP A 107 -0.03 -9.02 -2.82
CA ASP A 107 -0.42 -7.61 -2.89
C ASP A 107 -0.24 -6.89 -1.53
N TRP A 108 0.14 -7.61 -0.47
CA TRP A 108 0.44 -7.04 0.85
C TRP A 108 1.53 -5.95 0.77
N TRP A 109 2.56 -6.16 -0.04
CA TRP A 109 3.66 -5.20 -0.22
C TRP A 109 3.28 -3.96 -1.03
N ALA A 110 2.22 -4.03 -1.85
CA ALA A 110 1.85 -2.99 -2.80
C ALA A 110 1.33 -1.72 -2.11
N TYR A 111 0.80 -1.84 -0.88
CA TYR A 111 0.30 -0.72 -0.09
C TYR A 111 1.34 -0.13 0.87
N HIS A 112 2.34 -0.92 1.28
CA HIS A 112 3.27 -0.56 2.37
C HIS A 112 4.68 -0.18 1.90
N SER A 113 4.99 -0.28 0.61
CA SER A 113 6.33 0.01 0.05
C SER A 113 6.56 1.47 -0.37
N LYS A 114 5.52 2.32 -0.35
CA LYS A 114 5.68 3.74 -0.66
C LYS A 114 5.92 4.53 0.63
N ALA A 115 7.19 4.58 1.03
CA ALA A 115 7.74 5.59 1.93
C ALA A 115 8.10 6.85 1.13
#